data_AF-A0A7Y0CTI9-F1
#
_entry.id   AF-A0A7Y0CTI9-F1
#
_cell.length_a   1.000
_cell.length_b   1.000
_cell.length_c   1.000
_cell.angle_alpha   90.00
_cell.angle_beta   90.00
_cell.angle_gamma   90.00
#
_symmetry.space_group_name_H-M   'P 1'
#
loop_
_entity.id
_entity.type
_entity.pdbx_description
1 polymer ?
#
loop_
_entity_poly.entity_id
_entity_poly.type
_entity_poly.pdbx_seq_one_letter_code
_entity_poly.pdbx_strand_id
1 'polypeptide(L)' 'MSRESVRRWVAQGGVDAGERPGVTSVELEEIKKLRADNRRLRQDVAILKAATSFFVGELDPRSR' A
#
# COMPACT_ATOMS: atom_id res chain seq x y z
N MET A 1 -6.61 -17.95 -23.08
CA MET A 1 -5.16 -17.63 -22.94
C MET A 1 -4.64 -17.18 -24.29
N SER A 2 -4.08 -15.97 -24.40
CA SER A 2 -3.52 -15.46 -25.66
C SER A 2 -2.04 -15.81 -25.77
N ARG A 3 -1.52 -15.96 -26.99
CA ARG A 3 -0.07 -16.07 -27.27
C ARG A 3 0.72 -14.94 -26.59
N GLU A 4 0.12 -13.76 -26.51
CA GLU A 4 0.68 -12.59 -25.86
C GLU A 4 0.79 -12.75 -24.33
N SER A 5 -0.19 -13.38 -23.69
CA SER A 5 -0.16 -13.67 -22.25
C SER A 5 1.00 -14.60 -21.91
N VAL A 6 1.21 -15.65 -22.73
CA VAL A 6 2.32 -16.60 -22.53
C VAL A 6 3.67 -15.92 -22.70
N ARG A 7 3.84 -15.07 -23.72
CA ARG A 7 5.09 -14.31 -23.92
C ARG A 7 5.44 -13.45 -22.72
N ARG A 8 4.45 -12.76 -22.14
CA ARG A 8 4.65 -11.93 -20.95
C ARG A 8 5.05 -12.76 -19.74
N TRP A 9 4.45 -13.94 -19.53
CA TRP A 9 4.84 -14.83 -18.45
C TRP A 9 6.25 -15.37 -18.60
N VAL A 10 6.66 -15.73 -19.82
CA VAL A 10 8.06 -16.14 -20.08
C VAL A 10 9.02 -14.98 -19.79
N ALA A 11 8.68 -13.76 -20.20
CA ALA A 11 9.50 -12.60 -19.91
C ALA A 11 9.61 -12.32 -18.40
N GLN A 12 8.49 -12.41 -17.67
CA GLN A 12 8.47 -12.26 -16.22
C GLN A 12 9.24 -13.37 -15.51
N GLY A 13 9.16 -14.62 -15.98
CA GLY A 13 9.94 -15.73 -15.44
C GLY A 13 11.45 -15.49 -15.53
N GLY A 14 11.93 -14.89 -16.63
CA GLY A 14 13.33 -14.46 -16.75
C GLY A 14 13.71 -13.34 -15.78
N VAL A 15 12.78 -12.45 -15.43
CA VAL A 15 12.99 -11.43 -14.38
C VAL A 15 13.04 -12.09 -13.01
N ASP A 16 12.11 -12.99 -12.73
CA ASP A 16 12.02 -13.71 -11.45
C ASP A 16 13.24 -14.62 -11.21
N ALA A 17 13.85 -15.14 -12.29
CA ALA A 17 15.09 -15.91 -12.26
C ALA A 17 16.38 -15.05 -12.19
N GLY A 18 16.26 -13.72 -12.29
CA GLY A 18 17.41 -12.81 -12.32
C GLY A 18 18.18 -12.79 -13.65
N GLU A 19 17.66 -13.44 -14.68
CA GLU A 19 18.25 -13.45 -16.03
C GLU A 19 17.96 -12.16 -16.81
N ARG A 20 16.95 -11.39 -16.37
CA ARG A 20 16.55 -10.12 -16.97
C ARG A 20 16.34 -9.06 -15.89
N PRO A 21 16.69 -7.79 -16.17
CA PRO A 21 16.35 -6.71 -15.27
C PRO A 21 14.83 -6.50 -15.22
N GLY A 22 14.31 -6.24 -14.03
CA GLY A 22 12.90 -5.96 -13.80
C GLY A 22 12.54 -6.09 -12.33
N VAL A 23 11.28 -5.81 -12.00
CA VAL A 23 10.73 -6.07 -10.67
C VAL A 23 10.22 -7.50 -10.65
N THR A 24 10.70 -8.29 -9.70
CA THR A 24 10.24 -9.67 -9.52
C THR A 24 8.80 -9.69 -9.05
N SER A 25 8.12 -10.80 -9.32
CA SER A 25 6.77 -11.04 -8.84
C SER A 25 6.66 -10.91 -7.32
N VAL A 26 7.70 -11.34 -6.58
CA VAL A 26 7.77 -11.25 -5.11
C VAL A 26 7.86 -9.80 -4.64
N GLU A 27 8.77 -9.01 -5.21
CA GLU A 27 8.90 -7.58 -4.89
C GLU A 27 7.60 -6.81 -5.20
N LEU A 28 6.94 -7.15 -6.30
CA LEU A 28 5.67 -6.53 -6.67
C LEU A 28 4.56 -6.82 -5.67
N GLU A 29 4.46 -8.07 -5.19
CA GLU A 29 3.49 -8.43 -4.15
C GLU A 29 3.77 -7.71 -2.82
N GLU A 30 5.03 -7.59 -2.42
CA GLU A 30 5.40 -6.85 -1.22
C GLU A 30 5.07 -5.35 -1.37
N ILE A 31 5.33 -4.74 -2.52
CA ILE A 31 4.94 -3.36 -2.80
C ILE A 31 3.42 -3.18 -2.68
N LYS A 32 2.62 -4.12 -3.20
CA LYS A 32 1.15 -4.07 -3.09
C LYS A 32 0.70 -4.14 -1.63
N LYS A 33 1.29 -5.06 -0.85
CA LYS A 33 1.01 -5.23 0.58
C LYS A 33 1.35 -3.96 1.35
N LEU A 34 2.57 -3.45 1.20
CA LEU A 34 3.02 -2.22 1.86
C LEU A 34 2.14 -1.02 1.50
N ARG A 35 1.72 -0.90 0.24
CA ARG A 35 0.77 0.16 -0.18
C ARG A 35 -0.59 0.01 0.49
N ALA A 36 -1.09 -1.22 0.67
CA ALA A 36 -2.35 -1.46 1.36
C ALA A 36 -2.25 -1.10 2.85
N ASP A 37 -1.17 -1.55 3.51
CA ASP A 37 -0.92 -1.25 4.92
C ASP A 37 -0.74 0.25 5.15
N ASN A 38 0.00 0.94 4.28
CA ASN A 38 0.20 2.38 4.39
C ASN A 38 -1.13 3.16 4.27
N ARG A 39 -2.03 2.74 3.38
CA ARG A 39 -3.37 3.34 3.27
C ARG A 39 -4.17 3.14 4.56
N ARG A 40 -4.18 1.93 5.12
CA ARG A 40 -4.87 1.63 6.39
C ARG A 40 -4.31 2.49 7.52
N LEU A 41 -2.99 2.49 7.70
CA LEU A 41 -2.34 3.27 8.76
C LEU A 41 -2.62 4.77 8.64
N ARG A 42 -2.65 5.31 7.41
CA ARG A 42 -3.02 6.72 7.19
C ARG A 42 -4.46 7.01 7.59
N GLN A 43 -5.38 6.08 7.31
CA GLN A 43 -6.77 6.20 7.72
C GLN A 43 -6.91 6.15 9.26
N ASP A 44 -6.24 5.21 9.91
CA ASP A 44 -6.24 5.09 11.37
C ASP A 44 -5.69 6.36 12.03
N VAL A 45 -4.57 6.88 11.53
CA VAL A 45 -3.98 8.15 12.00
C VAL A 45 -4.94 9.32 11.79
N ALA A 46 -5.66 9.37 10.67
CA ALA A 46 -6.65 10.42 10.42
C ALA A 46 -7.81 10.37 11.42
N ILE A 47 -8.32 9.17 11.71
CA ILE A 47 -9.39 8.95 12.71
C ILE A 47 -8.92 9.39 14.09
N LEU A 48 -7.72 8.96 14.50
CA LEU A 48 -7.16 9.32 15.80
C LEU A 48 -6.98 10.84 15.93
N LYS A 49 -6.44 11.50 14.90
CA LYS A 49 -6.32 12.97 14.89
C LYS A 49 -7.68 13.66 14.99
N ALA A 50 -8.69 13.17 14.27
CA ALA A 50 -10.04 13.72 14.34
C ALA A 50 -10.64 13.58 15.75
N ALA A 51 -10.48 12.40 16.36
CA ALA A 51 -10.92 12.15 17.73
C ALA A 51 -10.19 13.05 18.74
N THR A 52 -8.87 13.19 18.63
CA THR A 52 -8.09 14.10 19.50
C THR A 52 -8.58 15.54 19.36
N SER A 53 -8.76 16.04 18.14
CA SER A 53 -9.27 17.40 17.92
C SER A 53 -10.66 17.61 18.50
N PHE A 54 -11.55 16.64 18.35
CA PHE A 54 -12.90 16.68 18.92
C PHE A 54 -12.86 16.80 20.45
N PHE A 55 -12.13 15.91 21.13
CA PHE A 55 -12.04 15.94 22.60
C PHE A 55 -11.33 17.17 23.15
N VAL A 56 -10.31 17.69 22.46
CA VAL A 56 -9.66 18.95 22.88
C VAL A 56 -10.64 20.12 22.85
N GLY A 57 -11.53 20.18 21.86
CA GLY A 57 -12.58 21.21 21.79
C GLY A 57 -13.64 21.08 22.89
N GLU A 58 -14.09 19.85 23.19
CA GLU A 58 -15.07 19.59 24.25
C GLU A 58 -14.50 19.84 25.66
N LEU A 59 -13.20 19.62 25.86
CA LEU A 59 -12.53 19.80 27.15
C LEU A 59 -12.02 21.23 27.37
N ASP A 60 -12.14 22.14 26.41
CA ASP A 60 -11.73 23.54 26.58
C ASP A 60 -12.71 24.25 27.54
N PRO A 61 -12.29 24.65 28.75
CA PRO A 61 -13.17 25.35 29.70
C PRO A 61 -13.61 26.74 29.21
N ARG A 62 -13.03 27.27 28.12
CA ARG A 62 -13.45 28.52 27.47
C ARG A 62 -14.59 28.33 26.47
N SER A 63 -14.97 27.10 26.14
CA SER A 63 -16.10 26.79 25.25
C SER A 63 -17.46 26.73 25.96
N ARG A 64 -17.48 26.90 27.29
CA ARG A 64 -18.69 27.05 28.12
C ARG A 64 -19.11 28.50 28.29
#